data_AF-A0A969ELB2-F1
#
_entry.id   AF-A0A969ELB2-F1
#
_cell.length_a   1.000
_cell.length_b   1.000
_cell.length_c   1.000
_cell.angle_alpha   90.00
_cell.angle_beta   90.00
_cell.angle_gamma   90.00
#
_symmetry.space_group_name_H-M   'P 1'
#
loop_
_entity.id
_entity.type
_entity.pdbx_description
1 polymer ?
#
loop_
_entity_poly.entity_id
_entity_poly.type
_entity_poly.pdbx_seq_one_letter_code
_entity_poly.pdbx_strand_id
1 'polypeptide(L)'
;PPTGESLPAWNLANVGAISMQIPYPILPIYIQRAPDNSLPADVNDWTEANLPYPGLPELEISEGPHMGYALQWFTFAAILGLGYPIYLSRARKKYE
;
A
#
# COMPACT_ATOMS: atom_id res chain seq x y z
N PRO A 1 -28.76 10.97 2.35
CA PRO A 1 -30.07 10.34 2.66
C PRO A 1 -30.59 9.54 1.45
N PRO A 2 -31.19 8.37 1.67
CA PRO A 2 -31.78 7.56 0.59
C PRO A 2 -33.04 8.19 -0.04
N THR A 3 -33.54 9.32 0.48
CA THR A 3 -34.80 9.96 0.09
C THR A 3 -34.68 11.12 -0.92
N GLY A 4 -33.48 11.49 -1.37
CA GLY A 4 -33.30 12.60 -2.33
C GLY A 4 -33.55 14.01 -1.75
N GLU A 5 -33.82 14.14 -0.45
CA GLU A 5 -33.93 15.43 0.22
C GLU A 5 -32.61 16.19 0.17
N SER A 6 -32.68 17.49 -0.18
CA SER A 6 -31.54 18.39 -0.19
C SER A 6 -30.95 18.52 1.22
N LEU A 7 -29.65 18.28 1.34
CA LEU A 7 -28.94 18.42 2.59
C LEU A 7 -28.40 19.85 2.72
N PRO A 8 -28.55 20.52 3.88
CA PRO A 8 -27.98 21.85 4.10
C PRO A 8 -26.45 21.82 4.20
N ALA A 9 -25.85 20.67 4.51
CA ALA A 9 -24.41 20.45 4.52
C ALA A 9 -24.07 18.98 4.21
N TRP A 10 -22.93 18.76 3.55
CA TRP A 10 -22.40 17.42 3.28
C TRP A 10 -21.21 17.13 4.20
N ASN A 11 -21.38 16.22 5.15
CA ASN A 11 -20.31 15.77 6.04
C ASN A 11 -19.45 14.64 5.44
N LEU A 12 -19.99 13.95 4.43
CA LEU A 12 -19.32 12.90 3.68
C LEU A 12 -19.33 13.28 2.21
N ALA A 13 -18.20 13.12 1.53
CA ALA A 13 -18.09 13.33 0.09
C ALA A 13 -18.78 12.18 -0.68
N ASN A 14 -20.08 11.97 -0.53
CA ASN A 14 -20.80 10.97 -1.31
C ASN A 14 -21.19 11.56 -2.67
N VAL A 15 -20.34 11.34 -3.68
CA VAL A 15 -20.49 11.96 -5.00
C VAL A 15 -21.84 11.60 -5.65
N GLY A 16 -22.33 10.36 -5.50
CA GLY A 16 -23.62 9.95 -6.04
C GLY A 16 -24.82 10.59 -5.33
N ALA A 17 -24.73 10.84 -4.03
CA ALA A 17 -25.77 11.59 -3.31
C ALA A 17 -25.75 13.08 -3.69
N ILE A 18 -24.56 13.66 -3.82
CA ILE A 18 -24.38 15.06 -4.23
C ILE A 18 -24.91 15.30 -5.64
N SER A 19 -24.67 14.39 -6.59
CA SER A 19 -25.13 14.54 -7.98
C SER A 19 -26.65 14.61 -8.10
N MET A 20 -27.41 14.08 -7.14
CA MET A 20 -28.87 14.19 -7.12
C MET A 20 -29.38 15.55 -6.59
N GLN A 21 -28.52 16.35 -5.95
CA GLN A 21 -28.88 17.62 -5.30
C GLN A 21 -28.42 18.87 -6.07
N ILE A 22 -27.68 18.68 -7.18
CA ILE A 22 -27.14 19.76 -8.01
C ILE A 22 -27.68 19.65 -9.45
N PRO A 23 -27.88 20.77 -10.16
CA PRO A 23 -28.56 20.77 -11.46
C PRO A 23 -27.65 20.44 -12.65
N TYR A 24 -26.35 20.22 -12.42
CA TYR A 24 -25.37 19.95 -13.47
C TYR A 24 -24.68 18.60 -13.26
N PRO A 25 -24.26 17.94 -14.35
CA PRO A 25 -23.53 16.68 -14.24
C PRO A 25 -22.17 16.89 -13.57
N ILE A 26 -21.79 15.95 -12.71
CA ILE A 26 -20.46 15.89 -12.09
C ILE A 26 -19.81 14.53 -12.37
N LEU A 27 -18.49 14.52 -12.41
CA LEU A 27 -17.73 13.28 -12.59
C LEU A 27 -17.79 12.43 -11.31
N PRO A 28 -17.94 11.10 -11.41
CA PRO A 28 -17.97 10.20 -10.27
C PRO A 28 -16.56 9.91 -9.73
N ILE A 29 -15.79 10.98 -9.46
CA ILE A 29 -14.40 10.90 -9.01
C ILE A 29 -14.19 11.70 -7.72
N TYR A 30 -13.14 11.33 -7.00
CA TYR A 30 -12.67 12.03 -5.81
C TYR A 30 -11.37 12.76 -6.14
N ILE A 31 -11.29 14.04 -5.77
CA ILE A 31 -10.05 14.83 -5.89
C ILE A 31 -9.49 15.00 -4.48
N GLN A 32 -8.34 14.39 -4.22
CA GLN A 32 -7.57 14.60 -3.01
C GLN A 32 -6.47 15.62 -3.30
N ARG A 33 -6.38 16.67 -2.48
CA ARG A 33 -5.27 17.63 -2.55
C ARG A 33 -3.98 16.89 -2.16
N ALA A 34 -2.96 16.96 -3.01
CA ALA A 34 -1.63 16.46 -2.68
C ALA A 34 -0.96 17.36 -1.61
N PRO A 35 -0.07 16.82 -0.77
CA PRO A 35 0.71 17.64 0.15
C PRO A 35 1.46 18.75 -0.58
N ASP A 36 1.43 19.95 0.00
CA ASP A 36 2.31 21.04 -0.42
C ASP A 36 3.66 20.87 0.29
N ASN A 37 4.65 20.36 -0.45
CA ASN A 37 6.00 20.11 0.05
C ASN A 37 6.92 21.33 -0.08
N SER A 38 6.38 22.51 -0.42
CA SER A 38 7.17 23.74 -0.54
C SER A 38 7.58 24.34 0.80
N LEU A 39 7.00 23.89 1.90
CA LEU A 39 7.33 24.34 3.26
C LEU A 39 8.21 23.33 4.00
N PRO A 40 9.24 23.80 4.73
CA PRO A 40 10.08 22.92 5.54
C PRO A 40 9.27 22.20 6.62
N ALA A 41 9.43 20.87 6.72
CA ALA A 41 8.67 20.02 7.64
C ALA A 41 8.96 20.29 9.14
N ASP A 42 9.96 21.11 9.46
CA ASP A 42 10.36 21.51 10.80
C ASP A 42 9.67 22.80 11.31
N VAL A 43 8.91 23.48 10.45
CA VAL A 43 8.15 24.66 10.83
C VAL A 43 6.89 24.19 11.59
N ASN A 44 6.91 24.21 12.92
CA ASN A 44 5.73 23.95 13.77
C ASN A 44 4.72 25.11 13.77
N ASP A 45 4.47 25.71 12.60
CA ASP A 45 3.45 26.76 12.45
C ASP A 45 2.15 26.12 11.96
N TRP A 46 1.03 26.46 12.56
CA TRP A 46 -0.32 25.96 12.21
C TRP A 46 -0.83 26.62 10.92
N THR A 47 0.00 26.62 9.88
CA THR A 47 -0.33 27.08 8.53
C THR A 47 -0.95 25.94 7.73
N GLU A 48 -1.65 26.26 6.64
CA GLU A 48 -2.34 25.26 5.80
C GLU A 48 -1.43 24.11 5.32
N ALA A 49 -0.12 24.32 5.26
CA ALA A 49 0.86 23.32 4.85
C ALA A 49 1.26 22.31 5.94
N ASN A 50 0.95 22.58 7.20
CA ASN A 50 1.27 21.72 8.35
C ASN A 50 0.04 21.09 9.01
N LEU A 51 -1.16 21.28 8.43
CA LEU A 51 -2.35 20.57 8.90
C LEU A 51 -2.23 19.07 8.59
N PRO A 52 -2.71 18.17 9.47
CA PRO A 52 -2.78 16.75 9.16
C PRO A 52 -3.64 16.52 7.91
N TYR A 53 -3.01 16.19 6.79
CA TYR A 53 -3.69 15.74 5.58
C TYR A 53 -3.66 14.20 5.53
N PRO A 54 -4.65 13.56 4.89
CA PRO A 54 -4.52 12.15 4.58
C PRO A 54 -3.35 11.98 3.63
N GLY A 55 -2.29 11.31 4.07
CA GLY A 55 -1.13 11.01 3.24
C GLY A 55 -1.57 10.20 2.01
N LEU A 56 -1.06 10.58 0.84
CA LEU A 56 -1.12 9.69 -0.31
C LEU A 56 -0.19 8.50 -0.01
N PRO A 57 -0.59 7.26 -0.31
CA PRO A 57 0.33 6.13 -0.17
C PRO A 57 1.53 6.37 -1.08
N GLU A 58 2.72 6.36 -0.48
CA GLU A 58 3.95 6.39 -1.25
C GLU A 58 4.05 5.06 -2.01
N LEU A 59 4.00 5.14 -3.34
CA LEU A 59 4.15 3.98 -4.20
C LEU A 59 5.63 3.60 -4.20
N GLU A 60 6.00 2.64 -3.38
CA GLU A 60 7.35 2.08 -3.38
C GLU A 60 7.54 1.23 -4.65
N ILE A 61 8.06 1.85 -5.72
CA ILE A 61 8.50 1.17 -6.94
C ILE A 61 9.95 0.69 -6.76
N SER A 62 10.24 0.04 -5.65
CA SER A 62 11.52 -0.62 -5.43
C SER A 62 11.40 -2.09 -5.85
N GLU A 63 12.51 -2.66 -6.32
CA GLU A 63 12.63 -4.10 -6.58
C GLU A 63 12.57 -4.93 -5.27
N GLY A 64 12.42 -4.30 -4.09
CA GLY A 64 12.43 -5.00 -2.81
C GLY A 64 13.71 -5.81 -2.55
N PRO A 65 13.74 -6.70 -1.55
CA PRO A 65 14.95 -7.42 -1.14
C PRO A 65 15.21 -8.68 -1.98
N HIS A 66 15.25 -8.57 -3.31
CA HIS A 66 15.44 -9.71 -4.23
C HIS A 66 16.71 -10.54 -3.95
N MET A 67 17.81 -9.89 -3.56
CA MET A 67 19.06 -10.58 -3.22
C MET A 67 18.88 -11.53 -2.04
N GLY A 68 18.15 -11.11 -1.00
CA GLY A 68 17.91 -11.92 0.19
C GLY A 68 17.09 -13.17 -0.13
N TYR A 69 16.04 -13.03 -0.94
CA TYR A 69 15.23 -14.15 -1.41
C TYR A 69 16.02 -15.11 -2.30
N ALA A 70 16.85 -14.61 -3.21
CA ALA A 70 17.72 -15.44 -4.03
C ALA A 70 18.64 -16.31 -3.16
N LEU A 71 19.32 -15.70 -2.19
CA LEU A 71 20.21 -16.42 -1.28
C LEU A 71 19.48 -17.53 -0.52
N GLN A 72 18.26 -17.28 -0.04
CA GLN A 72 17.43 -18.30 0.61
C GLN A 72 17.14 -19.48 -0.31
N TRP A 73 16.66 -19.21 -1.54
CA TRP A 73 16.33 -20.26 -2.50
C TRP A 73 17.54 -21.12 -2.86
N PHE A 74 18.69 -20.51 -3.13
CA PHE A 74 19.92 -21.25 -3.41
C PHE A 74 20.42 -22.03 -2.19
N THR A 75 20.24 -21.51 -0.98
CA THR A 75 20.58 -22.24 0.25
C THR A 75 19.70 -23.48 0.43
N PHE A 76 18.38 -23.36 0.26
CA PHE A 76 17.47 -24.51 0.32
C PHE A 76 17.78 -25.54 -0.76
N ALA A 77 18.03 -25.09 -2.00
CA ALA A 77 18.41 -25.96 -3.10
C ALA A 77 19.73 -26.69 -2.83
N ALA A 78 20.73 -26.01 -2.25
CA ALA A 78 22.00 -26.62 -1.88
C ALA A 78 21.85 -27.66 -0.75
N ILE A 79 21.09 -27.34 0.30
CA ILE A 79 20.80 -28.28 1.40
C ILE A 79 20.11 -29.52 0.87
N LEU A 80 19.09 -29.38 0.03
CA LEU A 80 18.38 -30.53 -0.53
C LEU A 80 19.26 -31.28 -1.54
N GLY A 81 19.90 -30.58 -2.47
CA GLY A 81 20.70 -31.16 -3.55
C GLY A 81 21.94 -31.92 -3.06
N LEU A 82 22.60 -31.41 -2.02
CA LEU A 82 23.79 -32.04 -1.44
C LEU A 82 23.45 -32.90 -0.23
N GLY A 83 22.59 -32.41 0.65
CA GLY A 83 22.24 -33.08 1.90
C GLY A 83 21.45 -34.36 1.70
N TYR A 84 20.52 -34.41 0.74
CA TYR A 84 19.70 -35.60 0.51
C TYR A 84 20.51 -36.82 0.02
N PRO A 85 21.41 -36.71 -0.99
CA PRO A 85 22.27 -37.84 -1.36
C PRO A 85 23.21 -38.31 -0.24
N ILE A 86 23.78 -37.37 0.53
CA ILE A 86 24.65 -37.69 1.67
C ILE A 86 23.87 -38.45 2.75
N TYR A 87 22.68 -37.96 3.08
CA TYR A 87 21.77 -38.61 4.03
C TYR A 87 21.42 -40.03 3.59
N LEU A 88 21.00 -40.21 2.33
CA LEU A 88 20.63 -41.51 1.78
C LEU A 88 21.80 -42.50 1.79
N SER A 89 23.01 -42.04 1.46
CA SER A 89 24.22 -42.87 1.47
C SER A 89 24.58 -43.34 2.88
N ARG A 90 24.39 -42.47 3.89
CA ARG A 90 24.60 -42.84 5.30
C ARG A 90 23.52 -43.76 5.83
N ALA A 91 22.26 -43.53 5.43
CA ALA A 91 21.14 -44.37 5.81
C ALA A 91 21.32 -45.79 5.27
N ARG A 92 21.71 -45.95 4.00
CA ARG A 92 21.94 -47.27 3.38
C ARG A 92 22.99 -48.09 4.15
N LYS A 93 24.16 -47.49 4.42
CA LYS A 93 25.25 -48.14 5.17
C LYS A 93 24.90 -48.54 6.61
N LYS A 94 23.84 -47.97 7.18
CA LYS A 94 23.40 -48.26 8.55
C LYS A 94 22.52 -49.52 8.63
N TYR A 95 21.91 -49.94 7.51
CA TYR A 95 21.00 -51.07 7.43
C TYR A 95 21.55 -52.24 6.59
N GLU A 96 22.80 -52.13 6.14
CA GLU A 96 23.64 -53.25 5.66
C GLU A 96 24.50 -53.77 6.81
#